data_AF-A0A1V1NZG0-F1
#
_entry.id   AF-A0A1V1NZG0-F1
#
_cell.length_a   1.000
_cell.length_b   1.000
_cell.length_c   1.000
_cell.angle_alpha   90.00
_cell.angle_beta   90.00
_cell.angle_gamma   90.00
#
_symmetry.space_group_name_H-M   'P 1'
#
loop_
_entity.id
_entity.type
_entity.pdbx_description
1 polymer ?
#
loop_
_entity_poly.entity_id
_entity_poly.type
_entity_poly.pdbx_seq_one_letter_code
_entity_poly.pdbx_strand_id
1 'polypeptide(L)'
;MRTYEAKPWFVQAESDLRTANALRTGPSPMISNDVGCHVSAMCAQVVEKSIKGYVMVNGATPSLNHRPDKYLSLLLMKGNPLLRHRDHYTHLSKLFDSSTKHAVKALFELTPGGKDHRTDVPNTEYPWQVGGAWKEAPAGSTQFNDDIVDEMLKLAKRIQNMLHRLAISALRVSEL
;
A
#
# COMPACT_ATOMS: atom_id res chain seq x y z
N MET A 1 -12.47 -9.35 20.21
CA MET A 1 -11.24 -10.17 20.15
C MET A 1 -10.35 -9.86 18.94
N ARG A 2 -10.86 -9.58 17.73
CA ARG A 2 -10.04 -9.31 16.52
C ARG A 2 -9.41 -7.92 16.41
N THR A 3 -9.85 -6.95 17.23
CA THR A 3 -9.37 -5.56 17.13
C THR A 3 -7.94 -5.37 17.68
N TYR A 4 -7.51 -6.19 18.64
CA TYR A 4 -6.11 -6.24 19.09
C TYR A 4 -5.17 -6.77 18.01
N GLU A 5 -5.68 -7.64 17.13
CA GLU A 5 -4.90 -8.25 16.03
C GLU A 5 -4.62 -7.24 14.91
N ALA A 6 -5.38 -6.15 14.81
CA ALA A 6 -5.14 -5.08 13.84
C ALA A 6 -3.93 -4.19 14.21
N LYS A 7 -3.62 -4.05 15.50
CA LYS A 7 -2.55 -3.13 15.97
C LYS A 7 -1.17 -3.46 15.35
N PRO A 8 -0.69 -4.71 15.34
CA PRO A 8 0.57 -5.07 14.68
C PRO A 8 0.65 -4.62 13.21
N TRP A 9 -0.45 -4.68 12.46
CA TRP A 9 -0.46 -4.25 11.06
C TRP A 9 -0.24 -2.75 10.90
N PHE A 10 -0.90 -1.94 11.73
CA PHE A 10 -0.72 -0.49 11.70
C PHE A 10 0.67 -0.07 12.20
N VAL A 11 1.21 -0.75 13.21
CA VAL A 11 2.59 -0.55 13.68
C VAL A 11 3.59 -0.87 12.57
N GLN A 12 3.39 -1.98 11.86
CA GLN A 12 4.27 -2.34 10.75
C GLN A 12 4.15 -1.36 9.58
N ALA A 13 2.93 -0.95 9.22
CA ALA A 13 2.72 0.07 8.17
C ALA A 13 3.39 1.41 8.52
N GLU A 14 3.37 1.80 9.80
CA GLU A 14 4.10 2.99 10.27
C GLU A 14 5.62 2.81 10.18
N SER A 15 6.11 1.62 10.54
CA SER A 15 7.53 1.27 10.38
C SER A 15 7.96 1.35 8.93
N ASP A 16 7.21 0.76 8.01
CA ASP A 16 7.51 0.78 6.58
C ASP A 16 7.51 2.21 6.03
N LEU A 17 6.62 3.08 6.53
CA LEU A 17 6.58 4.49 6.13
C LEU A 17 7.83 5.24 6.63
N ARG A 18 8.27 5.00 7.87
CA ARG A 18 9.54 5.58 8.36
C ARG A 18 10.72 5.10 7.53
N THR A 19 10.75 3.81 7.18
CA THR A 19 11.77 3.25 6.30
C THR A 19 11.74 3.89 4.92
N ALA A 20 10.56 4.07 4.30
CA ALA A 20 10.43 4.75 3.01
C ALA A 20 11.00 6.18 3.05
N ASN A 21 10.69 6.94 4.11
CA ASN A 21 11.26 8.28 4.31
C ASN A 21 12.77 8.25 4.51
N ALA A 22 13.29 7.28 5.27
CA ALA A 22 14.74 7.13 5.45
C ALA A 22 15.45 6.79 4.13
N LEU A 23 14.91 5.84 3.36
CA LEU A 23 15.43 5.46 2.04
C LEU A 23 15.44 6.63 1.07
N ARG A 24 14.40 7.49 1.11
CA ARG A 24 14.30 8.68 0.28
C ARG A 24 15.49 9.64 0.45
N THR A 25 16.16 9.60 1.59
CA THR A 25 17.38 10.40 1.84
C THR A 25 18.64 9.86 1.19
N GLY A 26 18.59 8.68 0.56
CA GLY A 26 19.75 8.01 -0.04
C GLY A 26 20.81 7.62 1.00
N PRO A 27 20.46 6.86 2.06
CA PRO A 27 21.40 6.53 3.13
C PRO A 27 22.52 5.63 2.60
N SER A 28 23.78 5.94 2.93
CA SER A 28 24.92 5.08 2.59
C SER A 28 24.70 3.64 3.08
N PRO A 29 25.01 2.60 2.27
CA PRO A 29 25.72 2.62 0.99
C PRO A 29 24.81 2.69 -0.26
N MET A 30 23.55 3.15 -0.13
CA MET A 30 22.62 3.26 -1.25
C MET A 30 23.10 4.27 -2.29
N ILE A 31 22.98 3.91 -3.57
CA ILE A 31 23.27 4.79 -4.69
C ILE A 31 21.97 5.52 -5.09
N SER A 32 22.08 6.76 -5.55
CA SER A 32 20.93 7.65 -5.80
C SER A 32 19.88 7.06 -6.76
N ASN A 33 20.34 6.28 -7.74
CA ASN A 33 19.50 5.66 -8.77
C ASN A 33 18.79 4.38 -8.29
N ASP A 34 19.11 3.86 -7.10
CA ASP A 34 18.43 2.71 -6.49
C ASP A 34 17.29 3.15 -5.56
N VAL A 35 17.32 4.41 -5.10
CA VAL A 35 16.37 4.93 -4.11
C VAL A 35 14.92 4.72 -4.54
N GLY A 36 14.62 5.02 -5.80
CA GLY A 36 13.25 5.07 -6.30
C GLY A 36 12.50 3.74 -6.15
N CYS A 37 13.08 2.63 -6.62
CA CYS A 37 12.41 1.32 -6.57
C CYS A 37 12.19 0.86 -5.12
N HIS A 38 13.15 1.12 -4.22
CA HIS A 38 13.04 0.76 -2.81
C HIS A 38 11.98 1.60 -2.07
N VAL A 39 11.91 2.91 -2.33
CA VAL A 39 10.87 3.76 -1.75
C VAL A 39 9.49 3.34 -2.27
N SER A 40 9.33 3.07 -3.57
CA SER A 40 8.08 2.57 -4.16
C SER A 40 7.65 1.23 -3.55
N ALA A 41 8.58 0.29 -3.36
CA ALA A 41 8.31 -0.99 -2.71
C ALA A 41 7.78 -0.78 -1.28
N MET A 42 8.44 0.08 -0.48
CA MET A 42 7.98 0.38 0.87
C MET A 42 6.62 1.09 0.86
N CYS A 43 6.36 2.01 -0.07
CA CYS A 43 5.06 2.65 -0.21
C CYS A 43 3.95 1.62 -0.46
N ALA A 44 4.19 0.62 -1.32
CA ALA A 44 3.24 -0.47 -1.54
C ALA A 44 3.00 -1.26 -0.24
N GLN A 45 4.05 -1.58 0.50
CA GLN A 45 3.96 -2.27 1.80
C GLN A 45 3.15 -1.47 2.84
N VAL A 46 3.36 -0.16 2.93
CA VAL A 46 2.58 0.74 3.80
C VAL A 46 1.09 0.66 3.49
N VAL A 47 0.73 0.77 2.21
CA VAL A 47 -0.68 0.74 1.76
C VAL A 47 -1.29 -0.63 1.99
N GLU A 48 -0.58 -1.70 1.64
CA GLU A 48 -1.03 -3.09 1.83
C GLU A 48 -1.35 -3.36 3.30
N LYS A 49 -0.38 -3.10 4.19
CA LYS A 49 -0.54 -3.41 5.61
C LYS A 49 -1.59 -2.53 6.27
N SER A 50 -1.73 -1.26 5.85
CA SER A 50 -2.81 -0.38 6.32
C SER A 50 -4.19 -0.91 5.95
N ILE A 51 -4.38 -1.38 4.70
CA ILE A 51 -5.64 -1.98 4.25
C ILE A 51 -5.93 -3.28 5.00
N LYS A 52 -4.93 -4.17 5.14
CA LYS A 52 -5.07 -5.44 5.86
C LYS A 52 -5.38 -5.24 7.35
N GLY A 53 -4.74 -4.26 8.00
CA GLY A 53 -5.07 -3.86 9.36
C GLY A 53 -6.51 -3.38 9.48
N TYR A 54 -6.98 -2.59 8.51
CA TYR A 54 -8.37 -2.12 8.50
C TYR A 54 -9.40 -3.22 8.21
N VAL A 55 -9.05 -4.23 7.42
CA VAL A 55 -9.84 -5.46 7.25
C VAL A 55 -10.02 -6.19 8.58
N MET A 56 -8.96 -6.28 9.40
CA MET A 56 -9.03 -6.85 10.75
C MET A 56 -9.89 -6.04 11.72
N VAL A 57 -9.86 -4.70 11.64
CA VAL A 57 -10.78 -3.83 12.41
C VAL A 57 -12.23 -4.19 12.12
N ASN A 58 -12.55 -4.49 10.87
CA ASN A 58 -13.89 -4.95 10.47
C ASN A 58 -14.11 -6.45 10.74
N GLY A 59 -13.26 -7.08 11.55
CA GLY A 59 -13.41 -8.43 12.05
C GLY A 59 -13.26 -9.50 10.98
N ALA A 60 -12.53 -9.26 9.89
CA ALA A 60 -12.15 -10.26 8.90
C ALA A 60 -10.64 -10.55 8.94
N THR A 61 -10.24 -11.76 8.58
CA THR A 61 -8.82 -12.13 8.47
C THR A 61 -8.34 -11.87 7.04
N PRO A 62 -7.39 -10.95 6.82
CA PRO A 62 -6.81 -10.75 5.50
C PRO A 62 -5.95 -11.96 5.10
N SER A 63 -5.92 -12.23 3.81
CA SER A 63 -5.02 -13.18 3.19
C SER A 63 -3.62 -12.58 3.11
N LEU A 64 -2.60 -13.43 3.18
CA LEU A 64 -1.19 -13.01 3.10
C LEU A 64 -0.68 -12.86 1.67
N ASN A 65 -1.57 -12.85 0.67
CA ASN A 65 -1.19 -12.50 -0.70
C ASN A 65 -1.01 -10.97 -0.84
N HIS A 66 -0.22 -10.54 -1.81
CA HIS A 66 0.02 -9.13 -2.13
C HIS A 66 -1.12 -8.51 -2.97
N ARG A 67 -2.38 -8.90 -2.71
CA ARG A 67 -3.57 -8.43 -3.44
C ARG A 67 -4.58 -7.70 -2.55
N PRO A 68 -4.18 -6.62 -1.86
CA PRO A 68 -5.07 -5.83 -1.02
C PRO A 68 -6.13 -5.06 -1.83
N ASP A 69 -5.96 -4.93 -3.14
CA ASP A 69 -6.95 -4.38 -4.09
C ASP A 69 -8.31 -5.10 -3.99
N LYS A 70 -8.29 -6.41 -3.70
CA LYS A 70 -9.51 -7.21 -3.50
C LYS A 70 -10.29 -6.79 -2.25
N TYR A 71 -9.62 -6.32 -1.19
CA TYR A 71 -10.31 -5.81 0.00
C TYR A 71 -10.87 -4.42 -0.23
N LEU A 72 -10.14 -3.60 -0.99
CA LEU A 72 -10.54 -2.22 -1.22
C LEU A 72 -11.89 -2.12 -1.94
N SER A 73 -12.11 -2.94 -2.96
CA SER A 73 -13.40 -2.97 -3.67
C SER A 73 -14.56 -3.33 -2.74
N LEU A 74 -14.36 -4.29 -1.84
CA LEU A 74 -15.37 -4.75 -0.88
C LEU A 74 -15.66 -3.70 0.21
N LEU A 75 -14.62 -3.03 0.73
CA LEU A 75 -14.75 -1.96 1.73
C LEU A 75 -15.46 -0.71 1.18
N LEU A 76 -15.43 -0.51 -0.14
CA LEU A 76 -16.08 0.60 -0.83
C LEU A 76 -17.46 0.25 -1.41
N MET A 77 -17.97 -0.94 -1.13
CA MET A 77 -19.32 -1.36 -1.52
C MET A 77 -20.29 -1.12 -0.35
N LYS A 78 -21.23 -0.19 -0.52
CA LYS A 78 -22.22 0.15 0.51
C LYS A 78 -23.03 -1.10 0.90
N GLY A 79 -23.09 -1.40 2.20
CA GLY A 79 -23.81 -2.57 2.71
C GLY A 79 -23.03 -3.89 2.65
N ASN A 80 -21.79 -3.89 2.18
CA ASN A 80 -20.93 -5.08 2.23
C ASN A 80 -20.73 -5.55 3.69
N PRO A 81 -20.86 -6.86 4.00
CA PRO A 81 -20.62 -7.39 5.35
C PRO A 81 -19.20 -7.11 5.88
N LEU A 82 -18.23 -6.90 5.01
CA LEU A 82 -16.87 -6.50 5.36
C LEU A 82 -16.81 -5.07 5.93
N LEU A 83 -17.79 -4.21 5.69
CA LEU A 83 -17.83 -2.86 6.26
C LEU A 83 -18.75 -2.82 7.49
N ARG A 84 -18.20 -3.21 8.65
CA ARG A 84 -18.94 -3.24 9.92
C ARG A 84 -19.24 -1.84 10.46
N HIS A 85 -18.28 -0.93 10.32
CA HIS A 85 -18.42 0.48 10.71
C HIS A 85 -19.00 1.28 9.55
N ARG A 86 -20.33 1.28 9.42
CA ARG A 86 -21.05 1.84 8.25
C ARG A 86 -20.80 3.34 8.06
N ASP A 87 -20.62 4.07 9.15
CA ASP A 87 -20.27 5.49 9.18
C ASP A 87 -18.90 5.77 8.55
N HIS A 88 -17.98 4.80 8.58
CA HIS A 88 -16.68 4.93 7.92
C HIS A 88 -16.77 4.92 6.39
N TYR A 89 -17.90 4.47 5.80
CA TYR A 89 -18.09 4.41 4.35
C TYR A 89 -17.78 5.74 3.66
N THR A 90 -18.30 6.85 4.19
CA THR A 90 -18.13 8.18 3.62
C THR A 90 -16.67 8.60 3.63
N HIS A 91 -15.94 8.29 4.70
CA HIS A 91 -14.52 8.59 4.81
C HIS A 91 -13.67 7.76 3.85
N LEU A 92 -13.95 6.45 3.76
CA LEU A 92 -13.28 5.54 2.82
C LEU A 92 -13.56 5.93 1.37
N SER A 93 -14.79 6.26 1.02
CA SER A 93 -15.18 6.66 -0.34
C SER A 93 -14.53 7.97 -0.76
N LYS A 94 -14.34 8.91 0.18
CA LYS A 94 -13.59 10.15 -0.06
C LYS A 94 -12.09 9.90 -0.17
N LEU A 95 -11.52 9.05 0.69
CA LEU A 95 -10.10 8.71 0.64
C LEU A 95 -9.75 8.00 -0.66
N PHE A 96 -10.57 7.03 -1.06
CA PHE A 96 -10.39 6.22 -2.26
C PHE A 96 -11.33 6.68 -3.37
N ASP A 97 -11.17 7.95 -3.76
CA ASP A 97 -11.76 8.47 -4.98
C ASP A 97 -11.19 7.77 -6.24
N SER A 98 -11.68 8.15 -7.43
CA SER A 98 -11.25 7.52 -8.69
C SER A 98 -9.73 7.61 -8.89
N SER A 99 -9.15 8.77 -8.63
CA SER A 99 -7.72 9.03 -8.78
C SER A 99 -6.89 8.18 -7.81
N THR A 100 -7.27 8.15 -6.54
CA THR A 100 -6.57 7.40 -5.50
C THR A 100 -6.66 5.90 -5.75
N LYS A 101 -7.82 5.40 -6.19
CA LYS A 101 -7.97 3.99 -6.59
C LYS A 101 -7.03 3.63 -7.74
N HIS A 102 -6.93 4.49 -8.74
CA HIS A 102 -6.01 4.28 -9.86
C HIS A 102 -4.55 4.26 -9.39
N ALA A 103 -4.14 5.23 -8.56
CA ALA A 103 -2.78 5.32 -8.05
C ALA A 103 -2.41 4.11 -7.16
N VAL A 104 -3.32 3.66 -6.30
CA VAL A 104 -3.12 2.46 -5.47
C VAL A 104 -3.00 1.21 -6.33
N LYS A 105 -3.83 1.08 -7.38
CA LYS A 105 -3.72 -0.03 -8.33
C LYS A 105 -2.38 0.00 -9.06
N ALA A 106 -1.98 1.15 -9.59
CA ALA A 106 -0.69 1.31 -10.27
C ALA A 106 0.49 0.97 -9.35
N LEU A 107 0.43 1.38 -8.08
CA LEU A 107 1.45 1.05 -7.08
C LEU A 107 1.57 -0.47 -6.85
N PHE A 108 0.44 -1.18 -6.69
CA PHE A 108 0.46 -2.64 -6.52
C PHE A 108 0.81 -3.42 -7.79
N GLU A 109 0.56 -2.85 -8.97
CA GLU A 109 1.01 -3.44 -10.23
C GLU A 109 2.54 -3.48 -10.37
N LEU A 110 3.26 -2.64 -9.61
CA LEU A 110 4.73 -2.62 -9.57
C LEU A 110 5.31 -3.68 -8.61
N THR A 111 4.53 -4.27 -7.70
CA THR A 111 5.02 -5.29 -6.77
C THR A 111 5.02 -6.69 -7.39
N PRO A 112 5.82 -7.65 -6.87
CA PRO A 112 5.68 -9.05 -7.23
C PRO A 112 4.23 -9.55 -7.17
N GLY A 113 3.76 -10.19 -8.24
CA GLY A 113 2.38 -10.70 -8.33
C GLY A 113 1.31 -9.64 -8.67
N GLY A 114 1.69 -8.37 -8.88
CA GLY A 114 0.77 -7.30 -9.25
C GLY A 114 0.16 -7.46 -10.65
N LYS A 115 0.96 -7.94 -11.62
CA LYS A 115 0.54 -8.19 -13.00
C LYS A 115 0.58 -9.67 -13.40
N ASP A 116 0.06 -10.55 -12.56
CA ASP A 116 -0.19 -11.97 -12.87
C ASP A 116 0.99 -12.67 -13.59
N HIS A 117 2.20 -12.54 -13.03
CA HIS A 117 3.45 -13.14 -13.53
C HIS A 117 3.98 -12.61 -14.88
N ARG A 118 3.51 -11.45 -15.36
CA ARG A 118 4.12 -10.78 -16.51
C ARG A 118 5.59 -10.44 -16.25
N THR A 119 6.43 -10.80 -17.22
CA THR A 119 7.88 -10.55 -17.19
C THR A 119 8.28 -9.33 -18.00
N ASP A 120 7.36 -8.67 -18.69
CA ASP A 120 7.59 -7.57 -19.65
C ASP A 120 7.12 -6.20 -19.14
N VAL A 121 7.07 -6.04 -17.82
CA VAL A 121 6.51 -4.86 -17.14
C VAL A 121 7.43 -4.43 -15.99
N PRO A 122 7.49 -3.11 -15.70
CA PRO A 122 8.27 -2.62 -14.56
C PRO A 122 7.86 -3.27 -13.25
N ASN A 123 8.86 -3.55 -12.40
CA ASN A 123 8.68 -4.15 -11.09
C ASN A 123 9.65 -3.51 -10.08
N THR A 124 9.30 -3.48 -8.79
CA THR A 124 10.17 -2.92 -7.75
C THR A 124 11.26 -3.87 -7.27
N GLU A 125 11.16 -5.17 -7.54
CA GLU A 125 12.03 -6.22 -6.99
C GLU A 125 12.76 -7.03 -8.05
N TYR A 126 12.12 -7.33 -9.19
CA TYR A 126 12.69 -8.20 -10.23
C TYR A 126 13.03 -7.46 -11.51
N PRO A 127 14.07 -7.89 -12.25
CA PRO A 127 14.28 -7.48 -13.63
C PRO A 127 13.08 -7.78 -14.52
N TRP A 128 12.99 -7.10 -15.66
CA TRP A 128 11.95 -7.34 -16.67
C TRP A 128 12.50 -7.30 -18.10
N GLN A 129 11.69 -7.85 -18.99
CA GLN A 129 11.97 -8.01 -20.39
C GLN A 129 11.52 -6.79 -21.19
N VAL A 130 12.33 -6.39 -22.17
CA VAL A 130 11.99 -5.39 -23.18
C VAL A 130 12.23 -5.99 -24.56
N GLY A 131 11.15 -6.17 -25.32
CA GLY A 131 11.21 -6.88 -26.61
C GLY A 131 11.63 -8.34 -26.47
N GLY A 132 11.20 -9.01 -25.39
CA GLY A 132 11.48 -10.44 -25.14
C GLY A 132 12.85 -10.75 -24.52
N ALA A 133 13.69 -9.76 -24.26
CA ALA A 133 15.01 -9.93 -23.64
C ALA A 133 15.08 -9.25 -22.27
N TRP A 134 15.68 -9.90 -21.27
CA TRP A 134 15.95 -9.32 -19.94
C TRP A 134 16.93 -8.15 -20.08
N LYS A 135 16.42 -6.92 -19.96
CA LYS A 135 17.18 -5.69 -20.28
C LYS A 135 17.13 -4.65 -19.17
N GLU A 136 16.06 -4.63 -18.40
CA GLU A 136 15.81 -3.61 -17.41
C GLU A 136 15.76 -4.24 -16.02
N ALA A 137 16.25 -3.50 -15.02
CA ALA A 137 16.20 -3.88 -13.61
C ALA A 137 15.63 -2.72 -12.80
N PRO A 138 15.06 -2.96 -11.60
CA PRO A 138 14.54 -1.88 -10.77
C PRO A 138 15.63 -0.90 -10.34
N ALA A 139 16.77 -1.44 -9.94
CA ALA A 139 17.97 -0.68 -9.61
C ALA A 139 18.46 0.10 -10.84
N GLY A 140 18.63 1.41 -10.69
CA GLY A 140 19.06 2.29 -11.77
C GLY A 140 18.00 2.67 -12.80
N SER A 141 16.74 2.22 -12.66
CA SER A 141 15.70 2.49 -13.66
C SER A 141 15.13 3.91 -13.57
N THR A 142 14.91 4.53 -14.73
CA THR A 142 14.20 5.82 -14.86
C THR A 142 12.69 5.72 -14.62
N GLN A 143 12.14 4.49 -14.54
CA GLN A 143 10.73 4.25 -14.21
C GLN A 143 10.37 4.72 -12.80
N PHE A 144 11.35 4.80 -11.89
CA PHE A 144 11.17 5.23 -10.50
C PHE A 144 11.81 6.59 -10.24
N ASN A 145 11.44 7.59 -11.06
CA ASN A 145 11.94 8.95 -10.91
C ASN A 145 11.39 9.65 -9.65
N ASP A 146 12.07 10.73 -9.24
CA ASP A 146 11.79 11.46 -8.00
C ASP A 146 10.33 11.94 -7.88
N ASP A 147 9.75 12.49 -8.96
CA ASP A 147 8.37 12.99 -8.96
C ASP A 147 7.36 11.88 -8.67
N ILE A 148 7.51 10.73 -9.33
CA ILE A 148 6.66 9.57 -9.12
C ILE A 148 6.81 9.05 -7.68
N VAL A 149 8.04 8.96 -7.20
CA VAL A 149 8.37 8.45 -5.86
C VAL A 149 7.77 9.36 -4.77
N ASP A 150 7.88 10.67 -4.93
CA ASP A 150 7.34 11.63 -3.96
C ASP A 150 5.82 11.60 -3.91
N GLU A 151 5.15 11.43 -5.06
CA GLU A 151 3.69 11.24 -5.10
C GLU A 151 3.26 9.91 -4.46
N MET A 152 4.00 8.82 -4.68
CA MET A 152 3.74 7.54 -4.00
C MET A 152 3.92 7.65 -2.48
N LEU A 153 4.94 8.36 -2.01
CA LEU A 153 5.18 8.58 -0.58
C LEU A 153 4.07 9.40 0.07
N LYS A 154 3.63 10.47 -0.58
CA LYS A 154 2.47 11.29 -0.14
C LYS A 154 1.20 10.44 -0.08
N LEU A 155 0.94 9.63 -1.11
CA LEU A 155 -0.19 8.71 -1.19
C LEU A 155 -0.18 7.72 -0.02
N ALA A 156 0.93 7.02 0.18
CA ALA A 156 1.09 6.02 1.24
C ALA A 156 0.87 6.63 2.63
N LYS A 157 1.49 7.80 2.89
CA LYS A 157 1.30 8.55 4.14
C LYS A 157 -0.16 8.94 4.36
N ARG A 158 -0.86 9.42 3.32
CA ARG A 158 -2.27 9.82 3.43
C ARG A 158 -3.18 8.63 3.77
N ILE A 159 -2.98 7.50 3.09
CA ILE A 159 -3.76 6.27 3.31
C ILE A 159 -3.51 5.72 4.72
N GLN A 160 -2.24 5.57 5.11
CA GLN A 160 -1.88 5.04 6.43
C GLN A 160 -2.50 5.87 7.55
N ASN A 161 -2.36 7.20 7.48
CA ASN A 161 -2.92 8.10 8.50
C ASN A 161 -4.44 8.00 8.60
N MET A 162 -5.14 7.99 7.47
CA MET A 162 -6.61 7.95 7.47
C MET A 162 -7.14 6.60 7.98
N LEU A 163 -6.58 5.49 7.50
CA LEU A 163 -7.01 4.16 7.94
C LEU A 163 -6.71 3.91 9.42
N HIS A 164 -5.57 4.39 9.92
CA HIS A 164 -5.24 4.29 11.34
C HIS A 164 -6.20 5.14 12.21
N ARG A 165 -6.56 6.35 11.78
CA ARG A 165 -7.56 7.18 12.48
C ARG A 165 -8.93 6.51 12.53
N LEU A 166 -9.38 5.93 11.42
CA LEU A 166 -10.64 5.17 11.38
C LEU A 166 -10.56 3.93 12.28
N ALA A 167 -9.42 3.24 12.33
CA ALA A 167 -9.22 2.11 13.24
C ALA A 167 -9.34 2.53 14.72
N ILE A 168 -8.71 3.64 15.12
CA ILE A 168 -8.82 4.19 16.48
C ILE A 168 -10.28 4.58 16.79
N SER A 169 -10.99 5.18 15.83
CA SER A 169 -12.41 5.53 15.98
C SER A 169 -13.28 4.29 16.24
N ALA A 170 -13.10 3.24 15.45
CA ALA A 170 -13.80 1.96 15.63
C ALA A 170 -13.54 1.31 17.00
N LEU A 171 -12.30 1.39 17.48
CA LEU A 171 -11.89 0.84 18.77
C LEU A 171 -12.58 1.54 19.94
N ARG A 172 -12.63 2.88 19.92
CA ARG A 172 -13.24 3.68 21.00
C ARG A 172 -14.74 3.44 21.15
N VAL A 173 -15.44 3.20 20.04
CA VAL A 173 -16.89 2.90 20.06
C VAL A 173 -17.16 1.49 20.59
N SER A 174 -16.19 0.58 20.51
CA SER A 174 -16.35 -0.82 20.95
C SER A 174 -16.08 -1.04 22.44
N GLU A 175 -15.58 -0.02 23.14
CA GLU A 175 -15.30 -0.02 24.59
C GLU A 175 -16.44 0.64 25.41
N LEU A 176 -17.49 1.14 24.74
CA LEU A 176 -18.73 1.67 25.32
C LEU A 176 -19.86 0.64 25.19
#